data_AF-A0AAV6LJV5-F1
#
_entry.id   AF-A0AAV6LJV5-F1
#
_cell.length_a   1.000
_cell.length_b   1.000
_cell.length_c   1.000
_cell.angle_alpha   90.00
_cell.angle_beta   90.00
_cell.angle_gamma   90.00
#
_symmetry.space_group_name_H-M   'P 1'
#
loop_
_entity.id
_entity.type
_entity.pdbx_description
1 polymer ?
#
loop_
_entity_poly.entity_id
_entity_poly.type
_entity_poly.pdbx_seq_one_letter_code
_entity_poly.pdbx_strand_id
1 'polypeptide(L)'
;MEAKPIPNPFFIIILALTFTVTSTYSLPFVVFHGIADKCSGTEVTRFTELLSNWSGAEGYCIEIGNGVWDSWFMPLTKQTTIACEKVVTLSGNVFVLPE
;
A
#
# COMPACT_ATOMS: atom_id res chain seq x y z
N MET A 1 52.19 -17.53 -13.74
CA MET A 1 51.07 -16.64 -14.09
C MET A 1 49.82 -17.47 -13.92
N GLU A 2 49.12 -17.32 -12.79
CA GLU A 2 47.93 -18.12 -12.47
C GLU A 2 46.76 -17.65 -13.35
N ALA A 3 46.24 -18.51 -14.22
CA ALA A 3 45.08 -18.19 -15.05
C ALA A 3 43.83 -18.14 -14.17
N LYS A 4 43.19 -16.97 -14.09
CA LYS A 4 41.96 -16.80 -13.31
C LYS A 4 40.83 -17.61 -13.97
N PRO A 5 40.10 -18.48 -13.24
CA PRO A 5 39.04 -19.28 -13.82
C PRO A 5 37.94 -18.38 -14.36
N ILE A 6 37.65 -18.53 -15.66
CA ILE A 6 36.60 -17.78 -16.35
C ILE A 6 35.25 -18.45 -16.03
N PRO A 7 34.28 -17.74 -15.44
CA PRO A 7 32.98 -18.31 -15.13
C PRO A 7 32.27 -18.82 -16.38
N ASN A 8 31.68 -20.01 -16.30
CA ASN A 8 30.87 -20.59 -17.39
C ASN A 8 29.73 -19.62 -17.77
N PRO A 9 29.51 -19.31 -19.07
CA PRO A 9 28.42 -18.42 -19.50
C PRO A 9 27.03 -18.84 -19.00
N PHE A 10 26.80 -20.14 -18.78
CA PHE A 10 25.56 -20.64 -18.19
C PHE A 10 25.33 -20.12 -16.77
N PHE A 11 26.39 -20.01 -15.97
CA PHE A 11 26.35 -19.51 -14.59
C PHE A 11 26.03 -18.01 -14.54
N ILE A 12 26.54 -17.25 -15.52
CA ILE A 12 26.26 -15.81 -15.67
C ILE A 12 24.79 -15.59 -16.06
N ILE A 13 24.24 -16.43 -16.95
CA ILE A 13 22.83 -16.34 -17.37
C ILE A 13 21.88 -16.62 -16.20
N ILE A 14 22.15 -17.66 -15.39
CA ILE A 14 21.34 -17.98 -14.21
C ILE A 14 21.37 -16.83 -13.19
N LEU A 15 22.56 -16.27 -12.93
CA LEU A 15 22.72 -15.14 -12.01
C LEU A 15 21.96 -13.89 -12.49
N ALA A 16 22.04 -13.58 -13.79
CA ALA A 16 21.32 -12.46 -14.39
C ALA A 16 19.79 -12.66 -14.29
N LEU A 17 19.28 -13.86 -14.57
CA LEU A 17 17.86 -14.18 -14.42
C LEU A 17 17.39 -13.98 -12.97
N THR A 18 18.16 -14.46 -11.97
CA THR A 18 17.78 -14.28 -10.55
C THR A 18 17.74 -12.82 -10.09
N PHE A 19 18.49 -11.92 -10.74
CA PHE A 19 18.52 -10.50 -10.40
C PHE A 19 17.32 -9.72 -11.01
N THR A 20 16.72 -10.23 -12.09
CA THR A 20 15.59 -9.58 -12.76
C THR A 20 14.24 -9.84 -12.09
N VAL A 21 14.12 -10.90 -11.27
CA VAL A 21 12.86 -11.29 -10.60
C VAL A 21 12.61 -10.57 -9.26
N THR A 22 13.57 -9.80 -8.73
CA THR A 22 13.51 -9.31 -7.34
C THR A 22 12.86 -7.94 -7.14
N SER A 23 12.41 -7.26 -8.21
CA SER A 23 11.77 -5.95 -8.07
C SER A 23 10.25 -6.07 -7.87
N THR A 24 9.85 -6.60 -6.72
CA THR A 24 8.45 -6.48 -6.26
C THR A 24 8.34 -5.25 -5.38
N TYR A 25 7.69 -4.20 -5.88
CA TYR A 25 7.37 -3.03 -5.08
C TYR A 25 6.04 -3.25 -4.36
N SER A 26 6.01 -2.95 -3.06
CA SER A 26 4.74 -2.89 -2.31
C SER A 26 3.92 -1.71 -2.84
N LEU A 27 2.65 -1.95 -3.14
CA LEU A 27 1.74 -0.91 -3.59
C LEU A 27 1.20 -0.12 -2.38
N PRO A 28 0.99 1.20 -2.51
CA PRO A 28 0.30 1.96 -1.49
C PRO A 28 -1.12 1.44 -1.29
N PHE A 29 -1.63 1.59 -0.07
CA PHE A 29 -2.89 1.00 0.37
C PHE A 29 -3.75 2.00 1.14
N VAL A 30 -5.04 1.68 1.22
CA VAL A 30 -6.03 2.45 1.98
C VAL A 30 -6.61 1.59 3.09
N VAL A 31 -6.88 2.21 4.24
CA VAL A 31 -7.52 1.60 5.40
C VAL A 31 -8.86 2.30 5.63
N PHE A 32 -9.92 1.51 5.77
CA PHE A 32 -11.21 1.96 6.27
C PHE A 32 -11.40 1.40 7.67
N HIS A 33 -11.73 2.26 8.63
CA HIS A 33 -11.97 1.83 10.00
C HIS A 33 -13.29 1.04 10.11
N GLY A 34 -13.42 0.28 11.19
CA GLY A 34 -14.63 -0.49 11.49
C GLY A 34 -15.76 0.35 12.09
N ILE A 35 -16.84 -0.32 12.48
CA ILE A 35 -17.96 0.31 13.18
C ILE A 35 -17.53 0.86 14.54
N ALA A 36 -18.14 1.97 14.96
CA ALA A 36 -17.84 2.67 16.21
C ALA A 36 -16.41 3.23 16.33
N ASP A 37 -15.69 3.37 15.22
CA ASP A 37 -14.30 3.84 15.20
C ASP A 37 -14.13 5.03 14.24
N LYS A 38 -12.90 5.53 14.10
CA LYS A 38 -12.50 6.63 13.21
C LYS A 38 -11.01 6.52 12.90
N CYS A 39 -10.54 7.20 11.86
CA CYS A 39 -9.12 7.19 11.49
C CYS A 39 -8.20 7.74 12.59
N SER A 40 -8.66 8.72 13.34
CA SER A 40 -7.93 9.25 14.52
C SER A 40 -7.97 8.34 15.75
N GLY A 41 -8.61 7.17 15.66
CA GLY A 41 -8.59 6.14 16.69
C GLY A 41 -7.21 5.51 16.83
N THR A 42 -6.79 5.25 18.07
CA THR A 42 -5.44 4.74 18.39
C THR A 42 -5.14 3.41 17.67
N GLU A 43 -6.11 2.49 17.61
CA GLU A 43 -5.90 1.18 16.98
C GLU A 43 -5.74 1.29 15.46
N VAL A 44 -6.57 2.08 14.79
CA VAL A 44 -6.51 2.29 13.33
C VAL A 44 -5.23 3.04 12.94
N THR A 45 -4.86 4.04 13.73
CA THR A 45 -3.59 4.77 13.53
C THR A 45 -2.41 3.82 13.64
N ARG A 46 -2.32 3.06 14.74
CA ARG A 46 -1.23 2.11 14.97
C ARG A 46 -1.20 1.01 13.90
N PHE A 47 -2.35 0.49 13.50
CA PHE A 47 -2.44 -0.51 12.43
C PHE A 47 -1.87 0.02 11.11
N THR A 48 -2.28 1.23 10.73
CA THR A 48 -1.84 1.86 9.47
C THR A 48 -0.33 2.12 9.51
N GLU A 49 0.19 2.68 10.61
CA GLU A 49 1.62 2.92 10.80
C GLU A 49 2.45 1.64 10.73
N LEU A 50 2.05 0.59 11.45
CA LEU A 50 2.76 -0.70 11.44
C LEU A 50 2.76 -1.33 10.05
N LEU A 51 1.61 -1.33 9.37
CA LEU A 51 1.51 -1.90 8.03
C LEU A 51 2.35 -1.12 7.01
N SER A 52 2.36 0.21 7.07
CA SER A 52 3.23 1.05 6.23
C SER A 52 4.70 0.75 6.48
N ASN A 53 5.10 0.69 7.75
CA ASN A 53 6.49 0.41 8.13
C ASN A 53 6.94 -0.99 7.69
N TRP A 54 6.10 -2.02 7.83
CA TRP A 54 6.45 -3.38 7.44
C TRP A 54 6.42 -3.61 5.94
N SER A 55 5.50 -2.98 5.22
CA SER A 55 5.37 -3.12 3.77
C SER A 55 6.34 -2.23 3.00
N GLY A 56 6.82 -1.15 3.61
CA GLY A 56 7.54 -0.09 2.91
C GLY A 56 6.66 0.70 1.94
N ALA A 57 5.34 0.55 2.01
CA ALA A 57 4.38 1.25 1.16
C ALA A 57 3.62 2.33 1.92
N GLU A 58 3.19 3.35 1.18
CA GLU A 58 2.39 4.43 1.73
C GLU A 58 0.98 3.95 2.08
N GLY A 59 0.57 4.20 3.32
CA GLY A 59 -0.72 3.77 3.84
C GLY A 59 -1.55 4.97 4.26
N TYR A 60 -2.82 4.99 3.86
CA TYR A 60 -3.73 6.08 4.17
C TYR A 60 -4.99 5.58 4.84
N CYS A 61 -5.34 6.13 6.00
CA CYS A 61 -6.68 5.94 6.54
C CYS A 61 -7.65 6.95 5.92
N ILE A 62 -8.72 6.47 5.30
CA ILE A 62 -9.76 7.30 4.70
C ILE A 62 -10.95 7.37 5.65
N GLU A 63 -11.12 8.52 6.29
CA GLU A 63 -12.26 8.79 7.17
C GLU A 63 -13.55 8.86 6.35
N ILE A 64 -14.60 8.13 6.72
CA ILE A 64 -15.91 8.20 6.06
C ILE A 64 -16.89 8.97 6.94
N GLY A 65 -17.39 10.09 6.43
CA GLY A 65 -18.26 10.98 7.20
C GLY A 65 -17.56 11.50 8.46
N ASN A 66 -18.25 11.37 9.60
CA ASN A 66 -17.83 11.79 10.94
C ASN A 66 -17.34 10.62 11.81
N GLY A 67 -16.82 9.56 11.18
CA GLY A 67 -16.23 8.40 11.85
C GLY A 67 -17.24 7.64 12.68
N VAL A 68 -17.08 7.68 14.00
CA VAL A 68 -17.82 6.84 14.97
C VAL A 68 -19.32 6.91 14.71
N TRP A 69 -19.90 8.11 14.60
CA TRP A 69 -21.35 8.28 14.41
C TRP A 69 -21.81 7.76 13.04
N ASP A 70 -21.15 8.17 11.98
CA ASP A 70 -21.57 7.80 10.63
C ASP A 70 -21.36 6.31 10.34
N SER A 71 -20.39 5.66 10.99
CA SER A 71 -20.20 4.21 10.89
C SER A 71 -21.42 3.39 11.37
N TRP A 72 -22.21 3.93 12.31
CA TRP A 72 -23.44 3.31 12.81
C TRP A 72 -24.69 3.67 12.01
N PHE A 73 -24.80 4.95 11.66
CA PHE A 73 -26.08 5.52 11.21
C PHE A 73 -26.13 5.87 9.73
N MET A 74 -24.98 5.94 9.05
CA MET A 74 -24.95 6.15 7.61
C MET A 74 -25.20 4.82 6.88
N PRO A 75 -26.14 4.76 5.92
CA PRO A 75 -26.32 3.57 5.09
C PRO A 75 -25.03 3.17 4.38
N LEU A 76 -24.72 1.87 4.36
CA LEU A 76 -23.48 1.35 3.80
C LEU A 76 -23.28 1.78 2.32
N THR A 77 -24.35 1.84 1.53
CA THR A 77 -24.28 2.32 0.14
C THR A 77 -23.75 3.75 0.04
N LYS A 78 -24.16 4.63 0.95
CA LYS A 78 -23.66 6.01 1.03
C LYS A 78 -22.22 6.05 1.52
N GLN A 79 -21.85 5.19 2.47
CA GLN A 79 -20.45 5.05 2.90
C GLN A 79 -19.56 4.61 1.73
N THR A 80 -20.00 3.63 0.93
CA THR A 80 -19.30 3.16 -0.26
C THR A 80 -19.15 4.26 -1.31
N THR A 81 -20.19 5.04 -1.58
CA THR A 81 -20.08 6.18 -2.50
C THR A 81 -19.01 7.17 -2.06
N ILE A 82 -19.01 7.57 -0.78
CA ILE A 82 -18.01 8.49 -0.23
C ILE A 82 -16.60 7.87 -0.29
N ALA A 83 -16.47 6.57 0.02
CA ALA A 83 -15.20 5.86 -0.06
C ALA A 83 -14.63 5.89 -1.49
N CYS A 84 -15.46 5.60 -2.49
CA CYS A 84 -15.06 5.64 -3.90
C CYS A 84 -14.60 7.05 -4.31
N GLU A 85 -15.34 8.09 -3.97
CA GLU A 85 -14.99 9.48 -4.28
C GLU A 85 -13.65 9.89 -3.65
N LYS A 86 -13.43 9.50 -2.39
CA LYS A 86 -12.18 9.82 -1.67
C LYS A 86 -10.99 9.05 -2.24
N VAL A 87 -11.15 7.77 -2.56
CA VAL A 87 -10.08 6.96 -3.19
C VAL A 87 -9.68 7.56 -4.54
N VAL A 88 -10.63 7.92 -5.39
CA VAL A 88 -10.33 8.55 -6.69
C VAL A 88 -9.58 9.86 -6.51
N THR A 89 -10.00 10.70 -5.55
CA THR A 89 -9.34 11.98 -5.26
C THR A 89 -7.90 11.79 -4.78
N LEU A 90 -7.68 10.84 -3.86
CA LEU A 90 -6.33 10.50 -3.40
C LEU A 90 -5.49 9.96 -4.56
N SER A 91 -6.08 9.13 -5.42
CA SER A 91 -5.35 8.56 -6.54
C SER A 91 -4.88 9.59 -7.56
N GLY A 92 -5.65 10.66 -7.78
CA GLY A 92 -5.22 11.78 -8.61
C GLY A 92 -4.03 12.56 -8.03
N ASN A 93 -3.83 12.52 -6.70
CA ASN A 93 -2.73 13.22 -6.02
C ASN A 93 -1.50 12.33 -5.76
N VAL A 94 -1.69 11.01 -5.67
CA VAL A 94 -0.67 10.03 -5.24
C VAL A 94 -0.18 9.14 -6.39
N PHE A 95 -1.06 8.78 -7.34
CA PHE A 95 -0.75 7.82 -8.42
C PHE A 95 -0.52 8.47 -9.79
N VAL A 96 -0.14 9.75 -9.85
CA VAL A 96 0.56 10.23 -11.05
C VAL A 96 1.94 9.58 -11.02
N LEU A 97 2.07 8.44 -11.70
CA LEU A 97 3.34 7.78 -11.91
C LEU A 97 4.34 8.81 -12.45
N PRO A 98 5.58 8.90 -11.93
CA PRO A 98 6.61 9.66 -12.64
C PRO A 98 6.76 9.03 -14.03
N GLU A 99 6.60 9.83 -15.08
CA GLU A 99 6.99 9.44 -16.44
C GLU A 99 8.48 9.03 -16.49
#